data_AF-A0A537CDS9-F1
#
_entry.id   AF-A0A537CDS9-F1
#
_cell.length_a   1.000
_cell.length_b   1.000
_cell.length_c   1.000
_cell.angle_alpha   90.00
_cell.angle_beta   90.00
_cell.angle_gamma   90.00
#
_symmetry.space_group_name_H-M   'P 1'
#
loop_
_entity.id
_entity.type
_entity.pdbx_description
1 polymer ?
#
loop_
_entity_poly.entity_id
_entity_poly.type
_entity_poly.pdbx_seq_one_letter_code
_entity_poly.pdbx_strand_id
1 'polypeptide(L)'
;MTTEQDTYWLKSPYTVLFDLLHLHRVKPWDVNLSQLLTGLMKEMKGRGFIDFSVSGTALLSSAVLLRMKSELVLKMEEPPRPTPEKPTDYVPPPLAFPIRFQSTTTSLDEVLKGILDVLRAERLLPSETAQLVSRTPAVFEQADDWLVKIEDEINAFYSR
;
A
#
# COMPACT_ATOMS: atom_id res chain seq x y z
N MET A 1 4.25 53.25 33.73
CA MET A 1 4.87 52.44 34.80
C MET A 1 4.00 51.23 35.07
N THR A 2 4.09 50.20 34.23
CA THR A 2 3.38 48.92 34.41
C THR A 2 4.37 47.98 35.07
N THR A 3 4.27 47.87 36.38
CA THR A 3 5.08 46.98 37.22
C THR A 3 4.95 45.55 36.73
N GLU A 4 6.08 44.89 36.51
CA GLU A 4 6.19 43.45 36.36
C GLU A 4 5.48 42.78 37.56
N GLN A 5 4.24 42.37 37.34
CA GLN A 5 3.57 41.48 38.27
C GLN A 5 4.18 40.11 38.07
N ASP A 6 5.11 39.80 38.97
CA ASP A 6 5.77 38.52 39.12
C ASP A 6 4.75 37.38 38.94
N THR A 7 4.77 36.76 37.75
CA THR A 7 3.67 35.95 37.21
C THR A 7 3.61 34.61 37.93
N TYR A 8 3.00 34.61 39.11
CA TYR A 8 2.98 33.46 40.02
C TYR A 8 2.33 32.22 39.43
N TRP A 9 1.36 32.39 38.53
CA TRP A 9 0.66 31.31 37.86
C TRP A 9 1.46 30.65 36.74
N LEU A 10 2.55 31.27 36.27
CA LEU A 10 3.45 30.67 35.27
C LEU A 10 4.56 29.81 35.88
N LYS A 11 4.71 29.84 37.22
CA LYS A 11 5.66 29.00 37.93
C LYS A 11 5.21 27.54 37.90
N SER A 12 6.16 26.62 37.72
CA SER A 12 5.92 25.19 37.95
C SER A 12 5.46 25.00 39.40
N PRO A 13 4.35 24.31 39.71
CA PRO A 13 3.65 23.31 38.89
C PRO A 13 2.43 23.81 38.10
N TYR A 14 2.04 25.09 38.22
CA TYR A 14 0.79 25.61 37.65
C TYR A 14 0.83 25.84 36.15
N THR A 15 2.02 25.89 35.55
CA THR A 15 2.24 26.11 34.11
C THR A 15 1.36 25.23 33.22
N VAL A 16 1.09 23.98 33.63
CA VAL A 16 0.23 23.03 32.90
C VAL A 16 -1.20 23.54 32.73
N LEU A 17 -1.72 24.33 33.66
CA LEU A 17 -3.07 24.91 33.57
C LEU A 17 -3.15 26.11 32.62
N PHE A 18 -2.02 26.71 32.23
CA PHE A 18 -2.00 27.90 31.39
C PHE A 18 -1.48 27.62 29.98
N ASP A 19 -0.83 26.48 29.76
CA ASP A 19 -0.36 26.06 28.44
C ASP A 19 -1.47 25.34 27.64
N LEU A 20 -2.39 26.14 27.07
CA LEU A 20 -3.50 25.63 26.25
C LEU A 20 -3.03 25.00 24.93
N LEU A 21 -1.91 25.49 24.37
CA LEU A 21 -1.41 25.05 23.06
C LEU A 21 -0.80 23.65 23.13
N HIS A 22 -0.07 23.36 24.21
CA HIS A 22 0.56 22.05 24.38
C HIS A 22 -0.26 21.08 25.23
N LEU A 23 -1.48 21.45 25.64
CA LEU A 23 -2.34 20.61 26.48
C LEU A 23 -2.64 19.24 25.85
N HIS A 24 -2.76 19.16 24.52
CA HIS A 24 -2.96 17.90 23.79
C HIS A 24 -1.75 16.95 23.85
N ARG A 25 -0.54 17.46 24.12
CA ARG A 25 0.67 16.63 24.27
C ARG A 25 0.82 16.05 25.66
N VAL A 26 0.13 16.63 26.64
CA VAL A 26 0.16 16.17 28.03
C VAL A 26 -0.76 14.96 28.17
N LYS A 27 -0.29 13.92 28.85
CA LYS A 27 -1.12 12.77 29.20
C LYS A 27 -2.18 13.21 30.22
N PRO A 28 -3.49 13.10 29.89
CA PRO A 28 -4.53 13.64 30.77
C PRO A 28 -4.51 13.05 32.19
N TRP A 29 -4.16 11.78 32.33
CA TRP A 29 -4.16 11.06 33.60
C TRP A 29 -2.99 11.41 34.53
N ASP A 30 -1.89 11.93 33.99
CA ASP A 30 -0.71 12.31 34.80
C ASP A 30 -0.94 13.62 35.57
N VAL A 31 -1.99 14.38 35.23
CA VAL A 31 -2.28 15.69 35.81
C VAL A 31 -3.27 15.57 36.97
N ASN A 32 -2.80 15.90 38.17
CA ASN A 32 -3.62 16.03 39.38
C ASN A 32 -4.28 17.41 39.47
N LEU A 33 -5.39 17.57 38.74
CA LEU A 33 -6.19 18.82 38.68
C LEU A 33 -6.62 19.34 40.06
N SER A 34 -7.05 18.47 40.97
CA SER A 34 -7.52 18.86 42.30
C SER A 34 -6.43 19.55 43.12
N GLN A 35 -5.21 18.99 43.11
CA GLN A 35 -4.06 19.55 43.82
C GLN A 35 -3.62 20.88 43.20
N LEU A 36 -3.56 20.95 41.87
CA LEU A 36 -3.18 22.16 41.15
C LEU A 36 -4.17 23.31 41.38
N LEU A 37 -5.48 23.06 41.25
CA LEU A 37 -6.50 24.07 41.45
C LEU A 37 -6.59 24.52 42.91
N THR A 38 -6.49 23.59 43.87
CA THR A 38 -6.49 23.93 45.30
C THR A 38 -5.26 24.74 45.67
N GLY A 39 -4.09 24.37 45.12
CA GLY A 39 -2.85 25.12 45.28
C GLY A 39 -2.93 26.53 44.70
N LEU A 40 -3.44 26.66 43.47
CA LEU A 40 -3.65 27.95 42.81
C LEU A 40 -4.59 28.84 43.63
N MET A 41 -5.73 28.29 44.08
CA MET A 41 -6.70 28.99 44.92
C MET A 41 -6.08 29.45 46.25
N LYS A 42 -5.19 28.64 46.84
CA LYS A 42 -4.49 28.97 48.08
C LYS A 42 -3.48 30.12 47.88
N GLU A 43 -2.71 30.08 46.79
CA GLU A 43 -1.81 31.18 46.40
C GLU A 43 -2.57 32.50 46.20
N MET A 44 -3.70 32.45 45.48
CA MET A 44 -4.55 33.63 45.25
C MET A 44 -5.12 34.20 46.56
N LYS A 45 -5.65 33.34 47.43
CA LYS A 45 -6.13 33.75 48.75
C LYS A 45 -5.03 34.32 49.64
N GLY A 46 -3.82 33.75 49.58
CA GLY A 46 -2.65 34.24 50.32
C GLY A 46 -2.21 35.66 49.91
N ARG A 47 -2.49 36.05 48.66
CA ARG A 47 -2.20 37.39 48.13
C ARG A 47 -3.30 38.41 48.40
N GLY A 48 -4.46 37.96 48.91
CA GLY A 48 -5.58 38.82 49.28
C GLY A 48 -6.50 39.24 48.14
N PHE A 49 -6.27 38.78 46.90
CA PHE A 49 -7.13 39.05 45.76
C PHE A 49 -7.29 37.81 44.87
N ILE A 50 -8.48 37.67 44.27
CA ILE A 50 -8.79 36.57 43.35
C ILE A 50 -8.79 37.11 41.93
N ASP A 51 -7.78 36.76 41.13
CA ASP A 51 -7.75 37.04 39.70
C ASP A 51 -8.72 36.14 38.94
N PHE A 52 -9.87 36.70 38.55
CA PHE A 52 -10.87 35.97 37.76
C PHE A 52 -10.38 35.63 36.35
N SER A 53 -9.51 36.44 35.74
CA SER A 53 -8.94 36.14 34.42
C SER A 53 -8.09 34.87 34.46
N VAL A 54 -7.21 34.76 35.46
CA VAL A 54 -6.34 33.60 35.70
C VAL A 54 -7.19 32.36 36.03
N SER A 55 -8.18 32.53 36.90
CA SER A 55 -9.13 31.47 37.23
C SER A 55 -9.93 30.99 36.02
N GLY A 56 -10.34 31.90 35.14
CA GLY A 56 -11.06 31.59 33.91
C GLY A 56 -10.21 30.76 32.94
N THR A 57 -8.94 31.13 32.76
CA THR A 57 -8.02 30.33 31.94
C THR A 57 -7.74 28.96 32.54
N ALA A 58 -7.56 28.88 33.86
CA ALA A 58 -7.37 27.60 34.55
C ALA A 58 -8.63 26.71 34.51
N LEU A 59 -9.82 27.31 34.57
CA LEU A 59 -11.09 26.62 34.42
C LEU A 59 -11.26 26.08 33.00
N LEU A 60 -10.92 26.88 31.98
CA LEU A 60 -10.97 26.46 30.58
C LEU A 60 -10.04 25.27 30.33
N SER A 61 -8.78 25.34 30.77
CA SER A 61 -7.84 24.22 30.60
C SER A 61 -8.29 22.98 31.38
N SER A 62 -8.88 23.16 32.55
CA SER A 62 -9.47 22.08 33.34
C SER A 62 -10.63 21.40 32.60
N ALA A 63 -11.52 22.17 31.98
CA ALA A 63 -12.63 21.63 31.19
C ALA A 63 -12.13 20.83 29.98
N VAL A 64 -11.09 21.32 29.29
CA VAL A 64 -10.46 20.62 28.17
C VAL A 64 -9.84 19.30 28.64
N LEU A 65 -9.08 19.30 29.74
CA LEU A 65 -8.50 18.08 30.31
C LEU A 65 -9.55 17.05 30.70
N LEU A 66 -10.66 17.49 31.33
CA LEU A 66 -11.77 16.61 31.70
C LEU A 66 -12.45 16.00 30.47
N ARG A 67 -12.64 16.78 29.41
CA ARG A 67 -13.13 16.27 28.12
C ARG A 67 -12.20 15.20 27.56
N MET A 68 -10.89 15.45 27.53
CA MET A 68 -9.91 14.45 27.05
C MET A 68 -9.95 13.15 27.86
N LYS A 69 -10.11 13.24 29.18
CA LYS A 69 -10.28 12.05 30.04
C LYS A 69 -11.54 11.28 29.67
N SER A 70 -12.68 11.96 29.53
CA SER A 70 -13.95 11.33 29.15
C SER A 70 -13.88 10.67 27.77
N GLU A 71 -13.29 11.34 26.77
CA GLU A 71 -13.11 10.76 25.44
C GLU A 71 -12.24 9.49 25.47
N LEU A 72 -11.21 9.46 26.32
CA LEU A 72 -10.35 8.27 26.46
C LEU A 72 -11.06 7.12 27.17
N VAL A 73 -11.90 7.40 28.17
CA VAL A 73 -12.75 6.39 28.81
C VAL A 73 -13.73 5.81 27.81
N LEU A 74 -14.40 6.65 27.02
CA LEU A 74 -15.36 6.20 26.00
C LEU A 74 -14.69 5.32 24.94
N LYS A 75 -13.49 5.68 24.48
CA LYS A 75 -12.71 4.86 23.54
C LYS A 75 -12.31 3.49 24.09
N MET A 76 -12.18 3.35 25.42
CA MET A 76 -11.88 2.06 26.05
C MET A 76 -13.13 1.17 26.16
N GLU A 77 -14.30 1.78 26.27
CA GLU A 77 -15.58 1.08 26.29
C GLU A 77 -16.03 0.62 24.89
N GLU A 78 -15.59 1.33 23.84
CA GLU A 78 -15.86 0.92 22.45
C GLU A 78 -15.35 -0.51 22.21
N PRO A 79 -16.23 -1.44 21.76
CA PRO A 79 -15.81 -2.79 21.46
C PRO A 79 -14.72 -2.77 20.39
N PRO A 80 -13.73 -3.69 20.45
CA PRO A 80 -12.66 -3.73 19.48
C PRO A 80 -13.29 -3.82 18.09
N ARG A 81 -12.93 -2.85 17.22
CA ARG A 81 -13.41 -2.84 15.84
C ARG A 81 -13.06 -4.19 15.22
N PRO A 82 -14.01 -4.86 14.54
CA PRO A 82 -13.73 -6.14 13.91
C PRO A 82 -12.52 -5.95 13.01
N THR A 83 -11.56 -6.89 13.12
CA THR A 83 -10.38 -6.91 12.27
C THR A 83 -10.83 -6.74 10.82
N PRO A 84 -10.32 -5.75 10.07
CA PRO A 84 -10.66 -5.64 8.66
C PRO A 84 -10.32 -6.98 8.03
N GLU A 85 -11.31 -7.61 7.38
CA GLU A 85 -11.11 -8.87 6.67
C GLU A 85 -9.93 -8.65 5.73
N LYS A 86 -8.79 -9.29 6.03
CA LYS A 86 -7.68 -9.31 5.09
C LYS A 86 -8.27 -9.89 3.80
N PRO A 87 -8.09 -9.23 2.65
CA PRO A 87 -8.47 -9.85 1.39
C PRO A 87 -7.76 -11.20 1.37
N THR A 88 -8.54 -12.27 1.41
CA THR A 88 -8.02 -13.61 1.29
C THR A 88 -7.44 -13.68 -0.11
N ASP A 89 -6.11 -13.67 -0.21
CA ASP A 89 -5.42 -14.00 -1.46
C ASP A 89 -5.82 -15.44 -1.79
N TYR A 90 -6.88 -15.56 -2.59
CA TYR A 90 -7.34 -16.83 -3.10
C TYR A 90 -6.27 -17.31 -4.07
N VAL A 91 -5.37 -18.16 -3.58
CA VAL A 91 -4.43 -18.88 -4.41
C VAL A 91 -5.18 -20.09 -4.97
N PRO A 92 -5.61 -20.09 -6.25
CA PRO A 92 -6.27 -21.25 -6.82
C PRO A 92 -5.31 -22.46 -6.80
N PRO A 93 -5.84 -23.67 -6.61
CA PRO A 93 -5.03 -24.88 -6.73
C PRO A 93 -4.45 -24.98 -8.16
N PRO A 94 -3.26 -25.58 -8.32
CA PRO A 94 -2.65 -25.74 -9.63
C PRO A 94 -3.55 -26.59 -10.52
N LEU A 95 -3.90 -26.04 -11.69
CA LEU A 95 -4.62 -26.77 -12.73
C LEU A 95 -3.75 -27.93 -13.23
N ALA A 96 -4.29 -29.15 -13.25
CA ALA A 96 -3.63 -30.27 -13.88
C ALA A 96 -3.52 -30.00 -15.38
N PHE A 97 -2.29 -29.97 -15.90
CA PHE A 97 -2.09 -29.85 -17.34
C PHE A 97 -2.79 -31.00 -18.06
N PRO A 98 -3.47 -30.74 -19.19
CA PRO A 98 -4.04 -31.81 -19.99
C PRO A 98 -2.93 -32.78 -20.38
N ILE A 99 -3.07 -34.04 -19.97
CA ILE A 99 -2.14 -35.11 -20.31
C ILE A 99 -2.19 -35.24 -21.83
N ARG A 100 -1.14 -34.79 -22.51
CA ARG A 100 -0.96 -35.07 -23.93
C ARG A 100 -0.58 -36.53 -24.07
N PHE A 101 -1.56 -37.40 -24.15
CA PHE A 101 -1.37 -38.74 -24.68
C PHE A 101 -0.93 -38.56 -26.13
N GLN A 102 0.37 -38.68 -26.39
CA GLN A 102 0.86 -38.96 -27.72
C GLN A 102 0.51 -40.41 -28.01
N SER A 103 -0.76 -40.68 -28.26
CA SER A 103 -1.22 -41.95 -28.79
C SER A 103 -0.72 -42.04 -30.23
N THR A 104 0.51 -42.50 -30.41
CA THR A 104 0.94 -43.01 -31.71
C THR A 104 0.18 -44.32 -31.90
N THR A 105 -1.05 -44.25 -32.42
CA THR A 105 -1.87 -45.42 -32.78
C THR A 105 -1.36 -46.04 -34.09
N THR A 106 -0.05 -46.18 -34.23
CA THR A 106 0.54 -46.95 -35.31
C THR A 106 1.53 -47.89 -34.66
N SER A 107 1.34 -49.19 -34.86
CA SER A 107 2.32 -50.17 -34.42
C SER A 107 3.64 -49.93 -35.18
N LEU A 108 4.77 -50.27 -34.57
CA LEU A 108 6.08 -50.13 -35.21
C LEU A 108 6.14 -50.83 -36.59
N ASP A 109 5.41 -51.94 -36.73
CA ASP A 109 5.27 -52.68 -37.99
C ASP A 109 4.54 -51.88 -39.07
N GLU A 110 3.54 -51.08 -38.69
CA GLU A 110 2.77 -50.25 -39.61
C GLU A 110 3.61 -49.07 -40.12
N VAL A 111 4.39 -48.45 -39.23
CA VAL A 111 5.36 -47.41 -39.61
C VAL A 111 6.41 -47.97 -40.57
N LEU A 112 6.98 -49.14 -40.25
CA LEU A 112 7.98 -49.77 -41.10
C LEU A 112 7.43 -50.15 -42.47
N LYS A 113 6.19 -50.67 -42.54
CA LYS A 113 5.50 -50.94 -43.81
C LYS A 113 5.27 -49.66 -44.62
N GLY A 114 4.77 -48.60 -43.98
CA GLY A 114 4.54 -47.32 -44.64
C GLY A 114 5.82 -46.74 -45.26
N ILE A 115 6.93 -46.77 -44.52
CA ILE A 115 8.23 -46.30 -45.05
C ILE A 115 8.70 -47.19 -46.21
N LEU A 116 8.55 -48.50 -46.10
CA LEU A 116 8.93 -49.45 -47.16
C LEU A 116 8.14 -49.20 -48.45
N ASP A 117 6.83 -48.95 -48.34
CA ASP A 117 5.97 -48.67 -49.48
C ASP A 117 6.29 -47.31 -50.11
N VAL A 118 6.59 -46.28 -49.29
CA VAL A 118 7.05 -44.97 -49.78
C VAL A 118 8.38 -45.10 -50.53
N LEU A 119 9.37 -45.80 -49.98
CA LEU A 119 10.67 -46.01 -50.63
C LEU A 119 10.54 -46.78 -51.95
N ARG A 120 9.62 -47.75 -52.02
CA ARG A 120 9.32 -48.46 -53.26
C ARG A 120 8.64 -47.55 -54.28
N ALA A 121 7.68 -46.75 -53.86
CA ALA A 121 6.99 -45.79 -54.71
C ALA A 121 7.97 -44.73 -55.25
N GLU A 122 8.84 -44.19 -54.41
CA GLU A 122 9.86 -43.21 -54.80
C GLU A 122 10.83 -43.79 -55.84
N ARG A 123 11.27 -45.03 -55.66
CA ARG A 123 12.15 -45.71 -56.63
C ARG A 123 11.50 -45.91 -58.01
N LEU A 124 10.18 -45.78 -58.09
CA LEU A 124 9.41 -45.85 -59.34
C LEU A 124 9.09 -44.45 -59.91
N LEU A 125 9.36 -43.35 -59.18
CA LEU A 125 9.15 -41.99 -59.65
C LEU A 125 10.33 -41.51 -60.52
N PRO A 126 10.08 -40.87 -61.69
CA PRO A 126 11.13 -40.26 -62.49
C PRO A 126 11.82 -39.07 -61.78
N SER A 127 13.14 -38.94 -61.98
CA SER A 127 14.05 -38.02 -61.29
C SER A 127 13.71 -36.51 -61.35
N GLU A 128 12.74 -36.06 -62.14
CA GLU A 128 12.42 -34.63 -62.31
C GLU A 128 11.69 -34.01 -61.10
N THR A 129 10.97 -34.79 -60.29
CA THR A 129 10.18 -34.26 -59.14
C THR A 129 11.01 -33.91 -57.91
N ALA A 130 12.26 -34.38 -57.81
CA ALA A 130 13.16 -34.10 -56.68
C ALA A 130 13.60 -32.62 -56.61
N GLN A 131 13.59 -31.88 -57.74
CA GLN A 131 14.08 -30.50 -57.78
C GLN A 131 13.11 -29.48 -57.15
N LEU A 132 11.80 -29.76 -57.13
CA LEU A 132 10.77 -28.81 -56.65
C LEU A 132 10.83 -28.53 -55.15
N VAL A 133 11.41 -29.44 -54.34
CA VAL A 133 11.49 -29.31 -52.88
C VAL A 133 12.54 -28.27 -52.44
N SER A 134 13.45 -27.86 -53.32
CA SER A 134 14.57 -26.97 -52.98
C SER A 134 14.26 -25.47 -53.02
N ARG A 135 13.06 -25.06 -53.48
CA ARG A 135 12.71 -23.63 -53.60
C ARG A 135 12.16 -23.10 -52.27
N THR A 136 12.94 -22.28 -51.56
CA THR A 136 12.50 -21.59 -50.34
C THR A 136 11.26 -20.74 -50.60
N PRO A 137 10.27 -20.72 -49.69
CA PRO A 137 9.01 -20.03 -49.90
C PRO A 137 9.17 -18.50 -49.90
N ALA A 138 8.41 -17.81 -50.76
CA ALA A 138 8.43 -16.35 -50.96
C ALA A 138 8.07 -15.50 -49.71
N VAL A 139 7.75 -16.14 -48.58
CA VAL A 139 7.40 -15.50 -47.30
C VAL A 139 8.57 -14.68 -46.73
N PHE A 140 9.82 -15.03 -47.07
CA PHE A 140 11.00 -14.36 -46.53
C PHE A 140 11.20 -12.94 -47.09
N GLU A 141 10.82 -12.64 -48.33
CA GLU A 141 11.01 -11.28 -48.89
C GLU A 141 10.02 -10.25 -48.31
N GLN A 142 8.84 -10.69 -47.85
CA GLN A 142 7.86 -9.79 -47.22
C GLN A 142 8.28 -9.32 -45.82
N ALA A 143 9.20 -10.02 -45.15
CA ALA A 143 9.67 -9.64 -43.83
C ALA A 143 10.61 -8.42 -43.88
N ASP A 144 11.38 -8.26 -44.97
CA ASP A 144 12.38 -7.21 -45.11
C ASP A 144 11.73 -5.83 -45.31
N ASP A 145 10.68 -5.76 -46.13
CA ASP A 145 9.89 -4.52 -46.35
C ASP A 145 9.25 -3.97 -45.07
N TRP A 146 8.86 -4.87 -44.15
CA TRP A 146 8.28 -4.51 -42.85
C TRP A 146 9.35 -3.97 -41.89
N LEU A 147 10.54 -4.56 -41.90
CA LEU A 147 11.67 -4.15 -41.06
C LEU A 147 12.14 -2.72 -41.38
N VAL A 148 12.21 -2.38 -42.68
CA VAL A 148 12.57 -1.03 -43.14
C VAL A 148 11.56 0.03 -42.64
N LYS A 149 10.26 -0.29 -42.68
CA LYS A 149 9.21 0.64 -42.18
C LYS A 149 9.29 0.89 -40.68
N ILE A 150 9.68 -0.12 -39.90
CA ILE A 150 9.86 0.05 -38.45
C ILE A 150 11.02 1.01 -38.17
N GLU A 151 12.11 0.89 -38.92
CA GLU A 151 13.30 1.70 -38.71
C GLU A 151 13.05 3.18 -39.04
N ASP A 152 12.28 3.47 -40.10
CA ASP A 152 11.84 4.82 -40.46
C ASP A 152 10.98 5.48 -39.35
N GLU A 153 10.01 4.76 -38.81
CA GLU A 153 9.12 5.25 -37.74
C GLU A 153 9.89 5.51 -36.43
N ILE A 154 10.86 4.66 -36.10
CA ILE A 154 11.72 4.85 -34.93
C ILE A 154 12.58 6.12 -35.08
N ASN A 155 13.17 6.34 -36.26
CA ASN A 155 13.97 7.55 -36.53
C ASN A 155 13.11 8.83 -36.52
N ALA A 156 11.88 8.77 -37.02
CA ALA A 156 10.93 9.87 -36.94
C ALA A 156 10.56 10.22 -35.48
N PHE A 157 10.46 9.21 -34.61
CA PHE A 157 10.19 9.43 -33.18
C PHE A 157 11.34 10.11 -32.44
N TYR A 158 12.60 9.73 -32.70
CA TYR A 158 13.76 10.30 -32.03
C TYR A 158 14.17 11.70 -32.52
N SER A 159 13.66 12.15 -33.67
CA SER A 159 13.96 13.47 -34.23
C SER A 159 13.00 14.58 -33.80
N ARG A 160 12.05 14.27 -32.90
CA ARG A 160 11.05 15.20 -32.33
C ARG A 160 11.33 15.52 -30.87
#